data_AF-A0A2G6LJW5-F1
#
_entry.id   AF-A0A2G6LJW5-F1
#
_cell.length_a   1.000
_cell.length_b   1.000
_cell.length_c   1.000
_cell.angle_alpha   90.00
_cell.angle_beta   90.00
_cell.angle_gamma   90.00
#
_symmetry.space_group_name_H-M   'P 1'
#
loop_
_entity.id
_entity.type
_entity.pdbx_description
1 polymer ?
#
loop_
_entity_poly.entity_id
_entity_poly.type
_entity_poly.pdbx_seq_one_letter_code
_entity_poly.pdbx_strand_id
1 'polypeptide(L)'
;MARSKSDISNSAIRIFLQDVGKFYDEARGFEPFRPRVAQKDELLEFFDYQCCFCGTAINRKSLSQDHLIPMNKSALGLHAWGNVVPCCSSCNNEKQQKSWREFIKIKAGVEAEARTKRIDDFVASKNYDPTLNLHEYADNLYEDVGQVAMTLINLRYKQAQDGIKKLLG
;
A
#
# COMPACT_ATOMS: atom_id res chain seq x y z
N MET A 1 -18.91 9.04 8.20
CA MET A 1 -17.88 9.40 9.19
C MET A 1 -17.24 10.69 8.75
N ALA A 2 -17.15 11.71 9.60
CA ALA A 2 -16.43 12.94 9.27
C ALA A 2 -14.95 12.57 9.03
N ARG A 3 -14.42 12.89 7.85
CA ARG A 3 -13.00 12.65 7.56
C ARG A 3 -12.18 13.52 8.51
N SER A 4 -11.40 12.86 9.35
CA SER A 4 -10.56 13.45 10.39
C SER A 4 -9.26 14.02 9.80
N LYS A 5 -8.51 14.85 10.57
CA LYS A 5 -7.14 15.29 10.21
C LYS A 5 -6.30 14.10 9.73
N SER A 6 -6.38 12.98 10.46
CA SER A 6 -5.64 11.75 10.14
C SER A 6 -6.05 11.13 8.81
N ASP A 7 -7.30 11.24 8.37
CA ASP A 7 -7.70 10.67 7.07
C ASP A 7 -7.07 11.41 5.89
N ILE A 8 -6.95 12.74 6.01
CA ILE A 8 -6.28 13.58 5.01
C ILE A 8 -4.78 13.25 4.99
N SER A 9 -4.15 13.24 6.16
CA SER A 9 -2.72 12.91 6.28
C SER A 9 -2.40 11.49 5.80
N ASN A 10 -3.22 10.50 6.15
CA ASN A 10 -3.05 9.12 5.67
C ASN A 10 -3.22 9.02 4.14
N SER A 11 -4.09 9.83 3.55
CA SER A 11 -4.23 9.89 2.09
C SER A 11 -2.97 10.45 1.45
N ALA A 12 -2.38 11.50 2.02
CA ALA A 12 -1.11 12.06 1.54
C ALA A 12 0.05 11.06 1.66
N ILE A 13 0.15 10.31 2.76
CA ILE A 13 1.14 9.22 2.90
C ILE A 13 0.98 8.20 1.78
N ARG A 14 -0.25 7.76 1.45
CA ARG A 14 -0.46 6.77 0.40
C ARG A 14 -0.03 7.29 -0.97
N ILE A 15 -0.32 8.55 -1.29
CA ILE A 15 0.12 9.19 -2.54
C ILE A 15 1.65 9.26 -2.58
N PHE A 16 2.28 9.71 -1.51
CA PHE A 16 3.73 9.78 -1.37
C PHE A 16 4.39 8.41 -1.60
N LEU A 17 3.92 7.35 -0.93
CA LEU A 17 4.46 5.99 -1.08
C LEU A 17 4.21 5.40 -2.49
N GLN A 18 3.16 5.83 -3.19
CA GLN A 18 2.94 5.46 -4.60
C GLN A 18 3.95 6.14 -5.51
N ASP A 19 4.22 7.42 -5.31
CA ASP A 19 5.14 8.18 -6.16
C ASP A 19 6.60 7.79 -5.91
N VAL A 20 6.98 7.60 -4.64
CA VAL A 20 8.29 7.02 -4.30
C VAL A 20 8.41 5.61 -4.88
N GLY A 21 7.34 4.80 -4.82
CA GLY A 21 7.32 3.47 -5.44
C GLY A 21 7.62 3.48 -6.94
N LYS A 22 7.01 4.41 -7.70
CA LYS A 22 7.27 4.57 -9.14
C LYS A 22 8.73 4.93 -9.40
N PHE A 23 9.25 5.93 -8.69
CA PHE A 23 10.65 6.33 -8.85
C PHE A 23 11.59 5.19 -8.46
N TYR A 24 11.26 4.42 -7.41
CA TYR A 24 12.06 3.30 -6.96
C TYR A 24 12.08 2.16 -7.99
N ASP A 25 10.96 1.86 -8.66
CA ASP A 25 10.92 0.97 -9.82
C ASP A 25 11.85 1.46 -10.95
N GLU A 26 11.74 2.73 -11.34
CA GLU A 26 12.55 3.32 -12.41
C GLU A 26 14.05 3.29 -12.08
N ALA A 27 14.42 3.69 -10.85
CA ALA A 27 15.81 3.77 -10.40
C ALA A 27 16.54 2.43 -10.40
N ARG A 28 15.80 1.32 -10.25
CA ARG A 28 16.36 -0.04 -10.30
C ARG A 28 16.10 -0.74 -11.65
N GLY A 29 15.63 0.00 -12.67
CA GLY A 29 15.55 -0.46 -14.06
C GLY A 29 14.24 -1.16 -14.46
N PHE A 30 13.16 -1.03 -13.68
CA PHE A 30 11.85 -1.57 -14.04
C PHE A 30 10.90 -0.48 -14.55
N GLU A 31 9.96 -0.85 -15.41
CA GLU A 31 8.77 -0.03 -15.63
C GLU A 31 7.95 0.02 -14.33
N PRO A 32 7.53 1.22 -13.86
CA PRO A 32 6.72 1.36 -12.65
C PRO A 32 5.55 0.38 -12.58
N PHE A 33 5.38 -0.26 -11.44
CA PHE A 33 4.23 -1.11 -11.20
C PHE A 33 2.95 -0.25 -11.18
N ARG A 34 2.17 -0.38 -12.24
CA ARG A 34 0.86 0.24 -12.43
C ARG A 34 0.01 -0.87 -13.00
N PRO A 35 -0.83 -1.57 -12.22
CA PRO A 35 -1.31 -2.93 -12.45
C PRO A 35 -2.08 -3.13 -13.78
N ARG A 36 -1.35 -3.02 -14.89
CA ARG A 36 -1.73 -3.18 -16.28
C ARG A 36 -1.86 -4.66 -16.57
N VAL A 37 -2.50 -5.00 -17.68
CA VAL A 37 -2.72 -6.40 -18.07
C VAL A 37 -1.40 -7.18 -18.09
N ALA A 38 -0.37 -6.68 -18.79
CA ALA A 38 0.94 -7.33 -18.87
C ALA A 38 1.61 -7.53 -17.50
N GLN A 39 1.60 -6.51 -16.63
CA GLN A 39 2.21 -6.62 -15.30
C GLN A 39 1.44 -7.55 -14.36
N LYS A 40 0.10 -7.61 -14.49
CA LYS A 40 -0.72 -8.59 -13.77
C LYS A 40 -0.43 -10.01 -14.24
N ASP A 41 -0.25 -10.20 -15.54
CA ASP A 41 0.08 -11.49 -16.13
C ASP A 41 1.48 -11.94 -15.67
N GLU A 42 2.49 -11.06 -15.72
CA GLU A 42 3.84 -11.33 -15.18
C GLU A 42 3.81 -11.70 -13.69
N LEU A 43 3.03 -10.97 -12.89
CA LEU A 43 2.86 -11.25 -11.46
C LEU A 43 2.18 -12.62 -11.24
N LEU A 44 1.14 -12.95 -12.00
CA LEU A 44 0.45 -14.23 -11.88
C LEU A 44 1.33 -15.39 -12.34
N GLU A 45 2.04 -15.24 -13.46
CA GLU A 45 2.95 -16.24 -14.02
C GLU A 45 4.07 -16.60 -13.04
N PHE A 46 4.70 -15.61 -12.40
CA PHE A 46 5.73 -15.86 -11.40
C PHE A 46 5.22 -16.73 -10.23
N PHE A 47 3.93 -16.63 -9.91
CA PHE A 47 3.30 -17.36 -8.81
C PHE A 47 2.42 -18.55 -9.27
N ASP A 48 2.62 -19.06 -10.49
CA ASP A 48 1.86 -20.17 -11.11
C ASP A 48 0.35 -19.98 -11.03
N TYR A 49 -0.13 -18.74 -11.18
CA TYR A 49 -1.55 -18.41 -11.05
C TYR A 49 -2.14 -18.85 -9.70
N GLN A 50 -1.36 -18.80 -8.63
CA GLN A 50 -1.79 -19.12 -7.27
C GLN A 50 -1.65 -17.92 -6.34
N CYS A 51 -2.54 -17.85 -5.34
CA CYS A 51 -2.36 -16.95 -4.21
C CYS A 51 -1.04 -17.26 -3.52
N CYS A 52 -0.16 -16.25 -3.36
CA CYS A 52 1.14 -16.45 -2.73
C CYS A 52 1.03 -17.01 -1.30
N PHE A 53 -0.02 -16.65 -0.55
CA PHE A 53 -0.21 -17.08 0.83
C PHE A 53 -0.85 -18.47 0.96
N CYS A 54 -1.99 -18.72 0.32
CA CYS A 54 -2.79 -19.94 0.57
C CYS A 54 -2.80 -20.95 -0.58
N GLY A 55 -2.24 -20.61 -1.74
CA GLY A 55 -2.18 -21.54 -2.89
C GLY A 55 -3.44 -21.67 -3.71
N THR A 56 -4.55 -21.06 -3.30
CA THR A 56 -5.78 -21.05 -4.10
C THR A 56 -5.49 -20.48 -5.49
N ALA A 57 -5.93 -21.19 -6.53
CA ALA A 57 -5.79 -20.74 -7.90
C ALA A 57 -6.51 -19.39 -8.12
N ILE A 58 -5.83 -18.46 -8.77
CA ILE A 58 -6.30 -17.11 -9.08
C ILE A 58 -5.96 -16.78 -10.53
N ASN A 59 -6.77 -15.93 -11.14
CA ASN A 59 -6.55 -15.42 -12.49
C ASN A 59 -6.79 -13.90 -12.50
N ARG A 60 -6.68 -13.25 -13.65
CA ARG A 60 -6.89 -11.79 -13.76
C ARG A 60 -8.19 -11.27 -13.14
N LYS A 61 -9.28 -12.06 -13.14
CA LYS A 61 -10.58 -11.67 -12.57
C LYS A 61 -10.65 -11.84 -11.06
N SER A 62 -9.95 -12.83 -10.50
CA SER A 62 -9.93 -13.11 -9.06
C SER A 62 -8.67 -12.61 -8.33
N LEU A 63 -7.72 -12.05 -9.07
CA LEU A 63 -6.48 -11.46 -8.56
C LEU A 63 -6.78 -10.28 -7.64
N SER A 64 -6.37 -10.41 -6.39
CA SER A 64 -6.15 -9.31 -5.47
C SER A 64 -4.65 -9.03 -5.35
N GLN A 65 -4.30 -7.78 -5.11
CA GLN A 65 -2.91 -7.36 -4.89
C GLN A 65 -2.75 -6.99 -3.42
N ASP A 66 -1.77 -7.60 -2.76
CA ASP A 66 -1.41 -7.30 -1.38
C ASP A 66 0.01 -6.74 -1.34
N HIS A 67 0.28 -5.92 -0.32
CA HIS A 67 1.61 -5.38 -0.05
C HIS A 67 2.25 -6.14 1.10
N LEU A 68 3.40 -6.76 0.85
CA LEU A 68 4.16 -7.48 1.87
C LEU A 68 4.46 -6.58 3.07
N ILE A 69 5.02 -5.40 2.80
CA ILE A 69 5.12 -4.29 3.74
C ILE A 69 3.90 -3.38 3.52
N PRO A 70 3.03 -3.19 4.53
CA PRO A 70 1.82 -2.41 4.36
C PRO A 70 2.06 -0.93 4.01
N MET A 71 1.21 -0.37 3.15
CA MET A 71 1.24 1.05 2.76
C MET A 71 0.52 1.94 3.78
N ASN A 72 1.14 2.18 4.93
CA ASN A 72 0.59 3.02 5.99
C ASN A 72 1.69 3.86 6.68
N LYS A 73 1.31 4.79 7.56
CA LYS A 73 2.23 5.68 8.28
C LYS A 73 3.31 4.92 9.08
N SER A 74 2.98 3.76 9.65
CA SER A 74 3.90 3.04 10.54
C SER A 74 4.89 2.12 9.81
N ALA A 75 4.50 1.54 8.68
CA ALA A 75 5.31 0.55 7.96
C ALA A 75 5.93 1.07 6.65
N LEU A 76 5.35 2.13 6.07
CA LEU A 76 5.87 2.85 4.90
C LEU A 76 6.23 1.98 3.69
N GLY A 77 5.52 0.86 3.49
CA GLY A 77 5.72 0.02 2.31
C GLY A 77 5.33 0.72 1.02
N LEU A 78 6.09 0.48 -0.05
CA LEU A 78 5.88 1.12 -1.36
C LEU A 78 4.88 0.36 -2.22
N HIS A 79 4.16 1.06 -3.11
CA HIS A 79 3.48 0.40 -4.24
C HIS A 79 4.47 0.23 -5.40
N ALA A 80 5.27 -0.83 -5.34
CA ALA A 80 6.35 -1.10 -6.29
C ALA A 80 6.53 -2.61 -6.50
N TRP A 81 7.25 -3.00 -7.55
CA TRP A 81 7.63 -4.39 -7.79
C TRP A 81 8.35 -5.00 -6.57
N GLY A 82 8.15 -6.28 -6.29
CA GLY A 82 8.75 -6.94 -5.12
C GLY A 82 7.98 -6.72 -3.82
N ASN A 83 7.35 -5.56 -3.60
CA ASN A 83 6.44 -5.38 -2.45
C ASN A 83 5.00 -5.82 -2.76
N VAL A 84 4.55 -5.66 -4.00
CA VAL A 84 3.22 -6.07 -4.44
C VAL A 84 3.23 -7.53 -4.89
N VAL A 85 2.39 -8.36 -4.28
CA VAL A 85 2.28 -9.81 -4.56
C VAL A 85 0.84 -10.21 -4.94
N PRO A 86 0.65 -11.29 -5.72
CA PRO A 86 -0.68 -11.75 -6.10
C PRO A 86 -1.27 -12.59 -4.96
N CYS A 87 -2.50 -12.31 -4.58
CA CYS A 87 -3.22 -13.08 -3.57
C CYS A 87 -4.71 -13.19 -3.93
N CYS A 88 -5.43 -14.06 -3.22
CA CYS A 88 -6.88 -14.06 -3.26
C CYS A 88 -7.45 -12.99 -2.31
N SER A 89 -8.66 -12.51 -2.58
CA SER A 89 -9.32 -11.48 -1.76
C SER A 89 -9.50 -11.90 -0.30
N SER A 90 -9.71 -13.20 -0.03
CA SER A 90 -9.81 -13.73 1.34
C SER A 90 -8.51 -13.52 2.13
N CYS A 91 -7.35 -13.85 1.54
CA CYS A 91 -6.07 -13.65 2.21
C CYS A 91 -5.75 -12.17 2.41
N ASN A 92 -6.01 -11.33 1.40
CA ASN A 92 -5.80 -9.89 1.51
C ASN A 92 -6.61 -9.30 2.69
N ASN A 93 -7.89 -9.65 2.78
CA ASN A 93 -8.79 -9.19 3.83
C ASN A 93 -8.43 -9.72 5.23
N GLU A 94 -7.75 -10.86 5.33
CA GLU A 94 -7.36 -11.48 6.59
C GLU A 94 -6.00 -10.96 7.11
N LYS A 95 -5.04 -10.76 6.19
CA LYS A 95 -3.72 -10.18 6.48
C LYS A 95 -3.83 -8.71 6.86
N GLN A 96 -4.50 -7.91 6.03
CA GLN A 96 -4.61 -6.46 6.20
C GLN A 96 -3.21 -5.83 6.44
N GLN A 97 -3.07 -5.13 7.56
CA GLN A 97 -1.85 -4.42 7.96
C GLN A 97 -0.86 -5.30 8.75
N LYS A 98 -1.12 -6.61 8.88
CA LYS A 98 -0.25 -7.52 9.65
C LYS A 98 0.99 -7.91 8.83
N SER A 99 2.03 -8.34 9.55
CA SER A 99 3.24 -8.92 8.96
C SER A 99 2.89 -10.11 8.07
N TRP A 100 3.35 -10.09 6.81
CA TRP A 100 3.16 -11.20 5.89
C TRP A 100 3.89 -12.47 6.36
N ARG A 101 5.05 -12.32 7.03
CA ARG A 101 5.84 -13.45 7.56
C ARG A 101 5.12 -14.19 8.69
N GLU A 102 4.36 -13.49 9.52
CA GLU A 102 3.52 -14.15 10.54
C GLU A 102 2.23 -14.69 9.93
N PHE A 103 1.64 -13.94 9.00
CA PHE A 103 0.43 -14.36 8.31
C PHE A 103 0.63 -15.67 7.53
N ILE A 104 1.74 -15.81 6.80
CA ILE A 104 1.98 -16.99 5.96
C ILE A 104 2.19 -18.27 6.77
N LYS A 105 2.83 -18.18 7.96
CA LYS A 105 2.99 -19.33 8.87
C LYS A 105 1.63 -19.91 9.28
N ILE A 106 0.66 -19.04 9.55
CA ILE A 106 -0.70 -19.44 9.92
C ILE A 106 -1.47 -19.92 8.69
N LYS A 107 -1.37 -19.19 7.57
CA LYS A 107 -2.23 -19.41 6.41
C LYS A 107 -1.85 -20.61 5.54
N ALA A 108 -0.55 -20.87 5.40
CA ALA A 108 -0.02 -21.91 4.52
C ALA A 108 0.21 -23.25 5.22
N GLY A 109 0.23 -23.29 6.56
CA GLY A 109 0.52 -24.51 7.32
C GLY A 109 1.86 -25.14 6.92
N VAL A 110 1.84 -26.40 6.50
CA VAL A 110 3.05 -27.13 6.07
C VAL A 110 3.74 -26.51 4.85
N GLU A 111 3.00 -25.78 4.01
CA GLU A 111 3.53 -25.12 2.80
C GLU A 111 4.18 -23.75 3.11
N ALA A 112 4.21 -23.32 4.37
CA ALA A 112 4.67 -21.98 4.73
C ALA A 112 6.11 -21.71 4.32
N GLU A 113 7.01 -22.69 4.47
CA GLU A 113 8.41 -22.54 4.10
C GLU A 113 8.59 -22.37 2.59
N ALA A 114 8.00 -23.27 1.80
CA ALA A 114 8.06 -23.21 0.33
C ALA A 114 7.48 -21.90 -0.22
N ARG A 115 6.36 -21.44 0.33
CA ARG A 115 5.71 -20.19 -0.09
C ARG A 115 6.47 -18.95 0.36
N THR A 116 7.04 -18.98 1.56
CA THR A 116 7.92 -17.90 2.05
C THR A 116 9.11 -17.77 1.12
N LYS A 117 9.76 -18.89 0.78
CA LYS A 117 10.88 -18.90 -0.16
C LYS A 117 10.47 -18.30 -1.52
N ARG A 118 9.31 -18.67 -2.06
CA ARG A 118 8.83 -18.12 -3.34
C ARG A 118 8.61 -16.61 -3.30
N ILE A 119 8.08 -16.08 -2.20
CA ILE A 119 7.94 -14.63 -2.00
C ILE A 119 9.32 -13.97 -1.90
N ASP A 120 10.25 -14.54 -1.11
CA ASP A 120 11.61 -14.01 -0.97
C ASP A 120 12.36 -14.04 -2.31
N ASP A 121 12.21 -15.10 -3.13
CA ASP A 121 12.76 -15.20 -4.48
C ASP A 121 12.17 -14.11 -5.40
N PHE A 122 10.87 -13.81 -5.29
CA PHE A 122 10.25 -12.70 -6.03
C PHE A 122 10.83 -11.35 -5.63
N VAL A 123 10.90 -11.06 -4.33
CA VAL A 123 11.48 -9.83 -3.76
C VAL A 123 12.91 -9.63 -4.27
N ALA A 124 13.73 -10.69 -4.20
CA ALA A 124 15.10 -10.69 -4.69
C ALA A 124 15.18 -10.49 -6.21
N SER A 125 14.35 -11.16 -7.00
CA SER A 125 14.32 -11.03 -8.47
C SER A 125 13.97 -9.61 -8.93
N LYS A 126 13.23 -8.86 -8.10
CA LYS A 126 12.90 -7.47 -8.36
C LYS A 126 13.90 -6.50 -7.73
N ASN A 127 14.93 -6.95 -7.01
CA ASN A 127 15.86 -6.06 -6.32
C ASN A 127 15.13 -5.06 -5.41
N TYR A 128 14.10 -5.52 -4.68
CA TYR A 128 13.37 -4.70 -3.72
C TYR A 128 14.05 -4.78 -2.34
N ASP A 129 14.45 -3.64 -1.80
CA ASP A 129 15.06 -3.53 -0.47
C ASP A 129 13.99 -3.18 0.59
N PRO A 130 13.64 -4.11 1.49
CA PRO A 130 12.66 -3.85 2.54
C PRO A 130 13.18 -2.92 3.64
N THR A 131 14.46 -2.55 3.63
CA THR A 131 15.10 -1.70 4.65
C THR A 131 15.08 -0.21 4.32
N LEU A 132 14.53 0.18 3.17
CA LEU A 132 14.35 1.57 2.78
C LEU A 132 13.60 2.34 3.88
N ASN A 133 14.28 3.31 4.50
CA ASN A 133 13.72 4.10 5.58
C ASN A 133 13.27 5.47 5.08
N LEU A 134 11.97 5.75 5.20
CA LEU A 134 11.35 7.01 4.79
C LEU A 134 10.68 7.75 5.96
N HIS A 135 10.91 7.31 7.21
CA HIS A 135 10.17 7.82 8.37
C HIS A 135 10.30 9.34 8.54
N GLU A 136 11.51 9.88 8.42
CA GLU A 136 11.73 11.33 8.54
C GLU A 136 10.86 12.13 7.56
N TYR A 137 10.85 11.76 6.28
CA TYR A 137 10.08 12.46 5.25
C TYR A 137 8.57 12.23 5.39
N ALA A 138 8.17 10.99 5.69
CA ALA A 138 6.76 10.62 5.80
C ALA A 138 6.10 11.24 7.04
N ASP A 139 6.78 11.25 8.19
CA ASP A 139 6.26 11.83 9.41
C ASP A 139 6.08 13.34 9.30
N ASN A 140 7.06 14.04 8.69
CA ASN A 140 6.94 15.46 8.37
C ASN A 140 5.75 15.72 7.43
N LEU A 141 5.64 14.97 6.32
CA LEU A 141 4.51 15.10 5.39
C LEU A 141 3.16 14.89 6.08
N TYR A 142 3.06 13.88 6.95
CA TYR A 142 1.83 13.55 7.66
C TYR A 142 1.37 14.71 8.54
N GLU A 143 2.29 15.31 9.31
CA GLU A 143 1.95 16.45 10.19
C GLU A 143 1.65 17.71 9.40
N ASP A 144 2.49 18.05 8.42
CA ASP A 144 2.38 19.28 7.62
C ASP A 144 1.05 19.32 6.85
N VAL A 145 0.71 18.24 6.14
CA VAL A 145 -0.55 18.17 5.39
C VAL A 145 -1.75 18.28 6.34
N GLY A 146 -1.67 17.61 7.49
CA GLY A 146 -2.74 17.66 8.49
C GLY A 146 -2.94 19.08 9.03
N GLN A 147 -1.86 19.78 9.34
CA GLN A 147 -1.91 21.15 9.85
C GLN A 147 -2.41 22.15 8.80
N VAL A 148 -1.92 22.05 7.56
CA VAL A 148 -2.36 22.92 6.45
C VAL A 148 -3.85 22.70 6.16
N ALA A 149 -4.30 21.44 6.06
CA ALA A 149 -5.69 21.13 5.79
C ALA A 149 -6.62 21.67 6.88
N MET A 150 -6.30 21.46 8.16
CA MET A 150 -7.12 21.96 9.26
C MET A 150 -7.15 23.48 9.33
N THR A 151 -6.02 24.15 9.04
CA THR A 151 -5.96 25.62 8.94
C THR A 151 -6.95 26.14 7.89
N LEU A 152 -6.95 25.54 6.69
CA LEU A 152 -7.84 25.95 5.60
C LEU A 152 -9.31 25.65 5.91
N ILE A 153 -9.61 24.47 6.48
CA ILE A 153 -10.97 24.09 6.88
C ILE A 153 -11.51 25.07 7.91
N ASN A 154 -10.73 25.39 8.95
CA ASN A 154 -11.14 26.33 9.99
C ASN A 154 -11.36 27.74 9.44
N LEU A 155 -10.51 28.19 8.50
CA LEU A 155 -10.68 29.47 7.83
C LEU A 155 -12.00 29.53 7.06
N ARG A 156 -12.30 28.52 6.24
CA ARG A 156 -13.53 28.45 5.45
C ARG A 156 -14.76 28.28 6.33
N TYR A 157 -14.65 27.52 7.42
CA TYR A 157 -15.70 27.37 8.42
C TYR A 157 -16.07 28.72 9.04
N LYS A 158 -15.08 29.51 9.48
CA LYS A 158 -15.31 30.86 10.03
C LYS A 158 -16.01 31.77 9.01
N GLN A 159 -15.54 31.78 7.76
CA GLN A 159 -16.18 32.55 6.69
C GLN A 159 -17.64 32.13 6.45
N ALA A 160 -17.93 30.83 6.47
CA ALA A 160 -19.29 30.32 6.34
C ALA A 160 -20.17 30.72 7.52
N GLN A 161 -19.65 30.66 8.76
CA GLN A 161 -20.37 31.12 9.94
C GLN A 161 -20.74 32.61 9.84
N ASP A 162 -19.80 33.46 9.43
CA ASP A 162 -20.06 34.90 9.27
C ASP A 162 -21.10 35.17 8.18
N GLY A 163 -21.06 34.42 7.07
CA GLY A 163 -22.07 34.49 6.01
C GLY A 163 -23.46 34.08 6.49
N ILE A 164 -23.56 32.98 7.24
CA ILE A 164 -24.84 32.49 7.80
C ILE A 164 -25.41 33.49 8.80
N LYS A 165 -24.58 34.07 9.68
CA LYS A 165 -25.03 35.10 10.64
C LYS A 165 -25.60 36.32 9.95
N LYS A 166 -24.99 36.78 8.85
CA LYS A 166 -25.50 37.90 8.04
C LYS A 166 -26.81 37.59 7.31
N LEU A 167 -27.08 36.32 7.01
CA LEU A 167 -28.30 35.88 6.35
C LEU A 167 -29.48 35.76 7.34
N LEU A 168 -29.20 35.35 8.58
CA LEU A 168 -30.20 35.05 9.60
C LEU A 168 -30.51 36.21 10.56
N GLY A 169 -29.62 37.21 10.65
CA GLY A 169 -29.81 38.44 11.42
C GLY A 169 -30.18 39.61 10.52
#